data_AF-H7FSV8-F1
#
_entry.id   AF-H7FSV8-F1
#
_cell.length_a   1.000
_cell.length_b   1.000
_cell.length_c   1.000
_cell.angle_alpha   90.00
_cell.angle_beta   90.00
_cell.angle_gamma   90.00
#
_symmetry.space_group_name_H-M   'P 1'
#
loop_
_entity.id
_entity.type
_entity.pdbx_description
1 polymer ?
#
loop_
_entity_poly.entity_id
_entity_poly.type
_entity_poly.pdbx_seq_one_letter_code
_entity_poly.pdbx_strand_id
1 'polypeptide(L)'
;MVLVLNRTYFPEGTQGALEWNGTLVCYAIELPWLENQRRISCIPEGEYVLQKRFSPKFKWHLHLQNVPGRDFILIHPANDAKKELLGCIAPVTIHTGIGKGSASRIALEKLTTLVYAAMGRNEEVKIRIQYKKLVL
;
A
#
# COMPACT_ATOMS: atom_id res chain seq x y z
N MET A 1 -2.61 -0.99 16.14
CA MET A 1 -2.56 -2.00 15.06
C MET A 1 -1.37 -1.69 14.15
N VAL A 2 -0.55 -2.69 13.80
CA VAL A 2 0.54 -2.53 12.82
C VAL A 2 0.34 -3.52 11.67
N LEU A 3 0.12 -3.00 10.48
CA LEU A 3 0.19 -3.74 9.23
C LEU A 3 1.64 -3.84 8.77
N VAL A 4 2.06 -4.97 8.23
CA VAL A 4 3.41 -5.16 7.69
C VAL A 4 3.31 -5.39 6.18
N LEU A 5 3.87 -4.48 5.40
CA LEU A 5 4.03 -4.61 3.95
C LEU A 5 5.43 -5.12 3.64
N ASN A 6 5.53 -6.41 3.33
CA ASN A 6 6.74 -7.07 2.88
C ASN A 6 6.90 -6.86 1.37
N ARG A 7 7.87 -6.06 0.93
CA ARG A 7 8.12 -5.75 -0.48
C ARG A 7 9.14 -6.67 -1.13
N THR A 8 8.92 -6.90 -2.42
CA THR A 8 9.89 -7.42 -3.40
C THR A 8 10.02 -6.40 -4.51
N TYR A 9 11.23 -5.92 -4.77
CA TYR A 9 11.52 -4.90 -5.78
C TYR A 9 11.93 -5.52 -7.10
N PHE A 10 11.44 -4.94 -8.20
CA PHE A 10 11.81 -5.26 -9.57
C PHE A 10 12.08 -3.96 -10.34
N PRO A 11 12.83 -4.02 -11.46
CA PRO A 11 13.08 -2.82 -12.28
C PRO A 11 11.79 -2.18 -12.81
N GLU A 12 10.76 -2.97 -13.10
CA GLU A 12 9.50 -2.48 -13.66
C GLU A 12 8.42 -2.18 -12.63
N GLY A 13 8.61 -2.50 -11.35
CA GLY A 13 7.57 -2.33 -10.34
C GLY A 13 7.93 -2.93 -8.99
N THR A 14 7.09 -2.69 -8.00
CA THR A 14 7.22 -3.29 -6.68
C THR A 14 5.99 -4.13 -6.39
N GLN A 15 6.20 -5.30 -5.82
CA GLN A 15 5.13 -6.17 -5.32
C GLN A 15 5.26 -6.30 -3.81
N GLY A 16 4.16 -6.56 -3.12
CA GLY A 16 4.24 -6.87 -1.70
C GLY A 16 3.11 -7.75 -1.18
N ALA A 17 3.34 -8.30 0.00
CA ALA A 17 2.36 -8.98 0.82
C ALA A 17 2.08 -8.10 2.05
N LEU A 18 0.81 -7.72 2.23
CA LEU A 18 0.35 -6.94 3.37
C LEU A 18 -0.25 -7.89 4.42
N GLU A 19 0.38 -7.95 5.58
CA GLU A 19 0.05 -8.88 6.65
C GLU A 19 -0.38 -8.14 7.92
N TRP A 20 -1.21 -8.79 8.72
CA TRP A 20 -1.52 -8.39 10.09
C TRP A 20 -1.37 -9.60 11.00
N ASN A 21 -0.54 -9.51 12.04
CA ASN A 21 -0.22 -10.62 12.95
C ASN A 21 0.17 -11.92 12.19
N GLY A 22 0.99 -11.79 11.14
CA GLY A 22 1.44 -12.91 10.31
C GLY A 22 0.38 -13.49 9.36
N THR A 23 -0.84 -12.96 9.37
CA THR A 23 -1.91 -13.38 8.45
C THR A 23 -1.99 -12.46 7.25
N LEU A 24 -2.01 -13.03 6.04
CA LEU A 24 -2.14 -12.27 4.80
C LEU A 24 -3.50 -11.55 4.73
N VAL A 25 -3.46 -10.22 4.68
CA VAL A 25 -4.63 -9.37 4.43
C VAL A 25 -4.88 -9.31 2.93
N CYS A 26 -3.90 -8.83 2.16
CA CYS A 26 -3.95 -8.79 0.70
C CYS A 26 -2.53 -8.66 0.14
N TYR A 27 -2.40 -8.70 -1.18
CA TYR A 27 -1.17 -8.29 -1.84
C TYR A 27 -1.22 -6.79 -2.17
N ALA A 28 -0.09 -6.24 -2.60
CA ALA A 28 0.02 -4.89 -3.09
C ALA A 28 0.88 -4.80 -4.36
N ILE A 29 0.61 -3.78 -5.18
CA ILE A 29 1.43 -3.35 -6.31
C ILE A 29 1.77 -1.87 -6.16
N GLU A 30 2.97 -1.50 -6.57
CA GLU A 30 3.46 -0.12 -6.57
C GLU A 30 4.39 0.12 -7.78
N LEU A 31 4.77 1.38 -7.99
CA LEU A 31 5.82 1.75 -8.93
C LEU A 31 7.19 1.16 -8.50
N PRO A 32 8.18 1.08 -9.41
CA PRO A 32 9.54 0.69 -9.02
C PRO A 32 10.13 1.66 -7.98
N TRP A 33 11.14 1.22 -7.25
CA TRP A 33 11.94 2.12 -6.43
C TRP A 33 12.90 2.92 -7.31
N LEU A 34 12.72 4.24 -7.34
CA LEU A 34 13.56 5.20 -8.06
C LEU A 34 13.96 6.32 -7.10
N GLU A 35 14.57 5.96 -5.97
CA GLU A 35 15.11 6.90 -4.98
C GLU A 35 14.08 7.93 -4.48
N ASN A 36 12.85 7.47 -4.22
CA ASN A 36 11.74 8.32 -3.76
C ASN A 36 11.37 9.48 -4.72
N GLN A 37 11.74 9.39 -6.00
CA GLN A 37 11.38 10.41 -6.98
C GLN A 37 9.87 10.58 -7.11
N ARG A 38 9.42 11.84 -7.12
CA ARG A 38 7.99 12.17 -7.11
C ARG A 38 7.30 11.63 -8.36
N ARG A 39 6.15 10.96 -8.15
CA ARG A 39 5.23 10.45 -9.19
C ARG A 39 5.74 9.29 -10.04
N ILE A 40 6.99 8.86 -9.87
CA ILE A 40 7.57 7.74 -10.63
C ILE A 40 8.15 6.63 -9.75
N SER A 41 8.32 6.89 -8.44
CA SER A 41 8.83 5.92 -7.46
C SER A 41 7.74 5.47 -6.49
N CYS A 42 7.85 4.23 -5.98
CA CYS A 42 7.26 3.90 -4.68
C CYS A 42 7.95 4.70 -3.55
N ILE A 43 7.28 4.81 -2.40
CA ILE A 43 7.80 5.56 -1.25
C ILE A 43 8.88 4.76 -0.49
N PRO A 44 9.69 5.40 0.37
CA PRO A 44 10.71 4.71 1.14
C PRO A 44 10.11 3.64 2.06
N GLU A 45 10.96 2.73 2.49
CA GLU A 45 10.66 1.87 3.63
C GLU A 45 10.59 2.69 4.92
N GLY A 46 9.86 2.18 5.91
CA GLY A 46 9.63 2.89 7.15
C GLY A 46 8.29 2.56 7.78
N GLU A 47 7.97 3.25 8.87
CA GLU A 47 6.70 3.12 9.56
C GLU A 47 5.90 4.41 9.40
N TYR A 48 4.66 4.30 8.93
CA TYR A 48 3.78 5.43 8.65
C TYR A 48 2.45 5.25 9.37
N VAL A 49 1.96 6.31 10.02
CA VAL A 49 0.60 6.32 10.57
C VAL A 49 -0.40 6.38 9.41
N LEU A 50 -1.41 5.51 9.47
CA LEU A 50 -2.54 5.56 8.56
C LEU A 50 -3.62 6.46 9.16
N GLN A 51 -4.13 7.40 8.36
CA GLN A 51 -5.32 8.16 8.72
C GLN A 51 -6.43 7.94 7.70
N LYS A 52 -7.66 7.86 8.21
CA LYS A 52 -8.88 7.82 7.39
C LYS A 52 -9.18 9.24 6.93
N ARG A 53 -9.33 9.42 5.62
CA ARG A 53 -9.59 10.73 5.01
C ARG A 53 -10.71 10.63 3.98
N PHE A 54 -11.46 11.73 3.82
CA PHE A 54 -12.42 11.89 2.74
C PHE A 54 -11.88 12.84 1.65
N SER A 55 -12.17 12.53 0.38
CA SER A 55 -12.03 13.49 -0.72
C SER A 55 -13.10 13.25 -1.79
N PRO A 56 -13.48 14.25 -2.61
CA PRO A 56 -14.47 14.05 -3.67
C PRO A 56 -14.10 12.94 -4.66
N LYS A 57 -12.82 12.82 -5.01
CA LYS A 57 -12.29 11.84 -5.98
C LYS A 57 -12.24 10.41 -5.42
N PHE A 58 -11.63 10.24 -4.25
CA PHE A 58 -11.37 8.90 -3.68
C PHE A 58 -12.38 8.49 -2.59
N LYS A 59 -13.35 9.35 -2.28
CA LYS A 59 -14.29 9.17 -1.17
C LYS A 59 -13.53 8.86 0.12
N TRP A 60 -13.98 7.93 0.95
CA TRP A 60 -13.26 7.47 2.12
C TRP A 60 -12.10 6.57 1.73
N HIS A 61 -10.88 6.97 2.09
CA HIS A 61 -9.66 6.26 1.77
C HIS A 61 -8.66 6.34 2.93
N LEU A 62 -7.62 5.53 2.85
CA LEU A 62 -6.47 5.57 3.75
C LEU A 62 -5.36 6.39 3.11
N HIS A 63 -4.70 7.22 3.91
CA HIS A 63 -3.46 7.88 3.51
C HIS A 63 -2.34 7.63 4.53
N LEU A 64 -1.11 7.69 4.05
CA LEU A 64 0.09 7.59 4.88
C LEU A 64 0.49 9.00 5.30
N GLN A 65 0.61 9.22 6.60
CA GLN A 65 1.02 10.49 7.18
C GLN A 65 2.54 10.67 7.14
N ASN A 66 2.98 11.91 6.94
CA ASN A 66 4.38 12.34 7.07
C ASN A 66 5.39 11.53 6.25
N VAL A 67 5.04 11.15 5.02
CA VAL A 67 5.99 10.47 4.12
C VAL A 67 7.08 11.47 3.70
N PRO A 68 8.39 11.19 3.96
CA PRO A 68 9.46 12.15 3.68
C PRO A 68 9.48 12.57 2.20
N GLY A 69 9.39 13.89 1.97
CA GLY A 69 9.44 14.47 0.63
C GLY A 69 8.24 14.15 -0.27
N ARG A 70 7.17 13.53 0.26
CA ARG A 70 6.00 13.11 -0.52
C ARG A 70 4.70 13.52 0.18
N ASP A 71 3.75 13.96 -0.64
CA ASP A 71 2.43 14.40 -0.19
C ASP A 71 1.37 13.46 -0.76
N PHE A 72 0.27 13.29 -0.02
CA PHE A 72 -0.91 12.54 -0.47
C PHE A 72 -0.61 11.12 -0.99
N ILE A 73 0.20 10.37 -0.25
CA ILE A 73 0.40 8.94 -0.52
C ILE A 73 -0.80 8.19 0.04
N LEU A 74 -1.57 7.58 -0.87
CA LEU A 74 -2.83 6.92 -0.53
C LEU A 74 -2.68 5.41 -0.68
N ILE A 75 -3.59 4.69 -0.05
CA ILE A 75 -3.91 3.30 -0.40
C ILE A 75 -5.22 3.34 -1.19
N HIS A 76 -5.16 3.04 -2.49
CA HIS A 76 -6.34 3.11 -3.37
C HIS A 76 -6.34 2.00 -4.43
N PRO A 77 -7.50 1.66 -5.03
CA PRO A 77 -7.54 0.60 -6.03
C PRO A 77 -6.77 0.99 -7.29
N ALA A 78 -6.00 0.04 -7.82
CA ALA A 78 -5.42 0.03 -9.16
C ALA A 78 -5.04 -1.41 -9.50
N ASN A 79 -4.99 -1.76 -10.79
CA ASN A 79 -4.58 -3.08 -11.26
C ASN A 79 -3.31 -3.04 -12.13
N ASP A 80 -2.91 -1.85 -12.61
CA ASP A 80 -1.66 -1.58 -13.32
C ASP A 80 -0.96 -0.36 -12.70
N ALA A 81 0.11 -0.60 -11.95
CA ALA A 81 0.81 0.42 -11.18
C ALA A 81 1.32 1.57 -12.07
N LYS A 82 1.87 1.26 -13.25
CA LYS A 82 2.46 2.28 -14.14
C LYS A 82 1.40 3.17 -14.77
N LYS A 83 0.18 2.66 -14.98
CA LYS A 83 -0.91 3.42 -15.60
C LYS A 83 -1.71 4.23 -14.59
N GLU A 84 -1.81 3.75 -13.36
CA GLU A 84 -2.82 4.23 -12.41
C GLU A 84 -2.22 4.86 -11.15
N LEU A 85 -0.92 4.66 -10.87
CA LEU A 85 -0.27 5.16 -9.66
C LEU A 85 0.74 6.27 -9.95
N LEU A 86 0.87 7.18 -8.98
CA LEU A 86 1.88 8.25 -8.95
C LEU A 86 2.70 8.16 -7.65
N GLY A 87 2.98 6.93 -7.22
CA GLY A 87 3.70 6.58 -5.98
C GLY A 87 2.80 6.18 -4.80
N CYS A 88 1.49 6.02 -5.02
CA CYS A 88 0.57 5.41 -4.06
C CYS A 88 0.76 3.89 -3.98
N ILE A 89 0.07 3.26 -3.02
CA ILE A 89 0.06 1.80 -2.83
C ILE A 89 -1.30 1.27 -3.29
N ALA A 90 -1.32 0.24 -4.14
CA ALA A 90 -2.57 -0.39 -4.55
C ALA A 90 -2.71 -1.81 -4.02
N PRO A 91 -3.72 -2.11 -3.18
CA PRO A 91 -4.00 -3.47 -2.76
C PRO A 91 -4.60 -4.27 -3.90
N VAL A 92 -4.23 -5.54 -4.04
CA VAL A 92 -4.74 -6.50 -5.04
C VAL A 92 -4.96 -7.87 -4.38
N THR A 93 -5.87 -8.67 -4.93
CA THR A 93 -6.16 -10.00 -4.38
C THR A 93 -5.13 -11.03 -4.86
N ILE A 94 -4.62 -10.86 -6.09
CA ILE A 94 -3.55 -11.67 -6.68
C ILE A 94 -2.63 -10.76 -7.52
N HIS A 95 -1.35 -11.13 -7.59
CA HIS A 95 -0.43 -10.59 -8.59
C HIS A 95 -0.66 -11.26 -9.94
N THR A 96 -0.63 -10.47 -11.01
CA THR A 96 -0.74 -10.96 -12.40
C THR A 96 0.50 -10.63 -13.23
N GLY A 97 1.45 -9.90 -12.65
CA GLY A 97 2.75 -9.54 -13.23
C GLY A 97 3.46 -8.50 -12.36
N ILE A 98 4.69 -8.14 -12.72
CA ILE A 98 5.43 -7.08 -12.02
C ILE A 98 4.66 -5.77 -12.13
N GLY A 99 4.35 -5.16 -10.97
CA GLY A 99 3.52 -3.95 -10.89
C GLY A 99 2.07 -4.13 -11.36
N LYS A 100 1.58 -5.37 -11.49
CA LYS A 100 0.23 -5.69 -11.96
C LYS A 100 -0.48 -6.70 -11.06
N GLY A 101 -1.78 -6.52 -10.90
CA GLY A 101 -2.61 -7.43 -10.13
C GLY A 101 -4.07 -7.36 -10.55
N SER A 102 -4.94 -8.06 -9.83
CA SER A 102 -6.37 -8.04 -10.09
C SER A 102 -7.21 -7.94 -8.83
N ALA A 103 -8.49 -7.60 -9.01
CA ALA A 103 -9.49 -7.47 -7.96
C ALA A 103 -9.12 -6.46 -6.84
N SER A 104 -8.47 -5.35 -7.19
CA SER A 104 -8.02 -4.33 -6.23
C SER A 104 -9.10 -3.73 -5.34
N ARG A 105 -10.34 -3.62 -5.83
CA ARG A 105 -11.48 -3.13 -5.03
C ARG A 105 -11.83 -4.10 -3.90
N ILE A 106 -11.83 -5.41 -4.17
CA ILE A 106 -12.09 -6.46 -3.17
C ILE A 106 -10.99 -6.46 -2.12
N ALA A 107 -9.73 -6.36 -2.56
CA ALA A 107 -8.59 -6.27 -1.66
C ALA A 107 -8.65 -5.01 -0.77
N LEU A 108 -9.00 -3.86 -1.34
CA LEU A 108 -9.18 -2.63 -0.58
C LEU A 108 -10.33 -2.72 0.43
N GLU A 109 -11.46 -3.32 0.05
CA GLU A 109 -12.60 -3.51 0.95
C GLU A 109 -12.23 -4.38 2.16
N LYS A 110 -11.54 -5.50 1.93
CA LYS A 110 -11.01 -6.35 3.01
C LYS A 110 -10.07 -5.57 3.93
N LEU A 111 -9.13 -4.82 3.35
CA LEU A 111 -8.17 -4.01 4.12
C LEU A 111 -8.85 -2.91 4.93
N THR A 112 -9.74 -2.13 4.30
CA THR A 112 -10.42 -1.00 4.95
C THR A 112 -11.41 -1.46 6.01
N THR A 113 -12.09 -2.59 5.82
CA THR A 113 -12.93 -3.20 6.87
C THR A 113 -12.12 -3.46 8.14
N LEU A 114 -10.96 -4.09 7.99
CA LEU A 114 -10.05 -4.38 9.10
C LEU A 114 -9.53 -3.10 9.77
N VAL A 115 -9.01 -2.16 8.97
CA VAL A 115 -8.40 -0.92 9.47
C VAL A 115 -9.44 -0.01 10.13
N TYR A 116 -10.62 0.15 9.53
CA TYR A 116 -11.67 1.01 10.08
C TYR A 116 -12.27 0.42 11.36
N ALA A 117 -12.34 -0.90 11.50
CA ALA A 117 -12.72 -1.52 12.77
C ALA A 117 -11.72 -1.19 13.89
N ALA A 118 -10.41 -1.20 13.60
CA ALA A 118 -9.39 -0.79 14.56
C ALA A 118 -9.50 0.71 14.91
N MET A 119 -9.59 1.58 13.91
CA MET A 119 -9.76 3.01 14.13
C MET A 119 -11.03 3.34 14.91
N GLY A 120 -12.13 2.60 14.70
CA GLY A 120 -13.39 2.77 15.44
C GLY A 120 -13.26 2.43 16.93
N ARG A 121 -12.23 1.67 17.33
CA ARG A 121 -11.85 1.42 18.72
C ARG A 121 -10.83 2.43 19.26
N ASN A 122 -10.65 3.56 18.57
CA ASN A 122 -9.60 4.56 18.84
C ASN A 122 -8.18 3.96 18.84
N GLU A 123 -7.97 2.86 18.13
CA GLU A 123 -6.66 2.24 17.99
C GLU A 123 -5.86 2.97 16.91
N GLU A 124 -4.63 3.40 17.22
CA GLU A 124 -3.72 3.93 16.20
C GLU A 124 -3.35 2.80 15.22
N VAL A 125 -3.49 3.07 13.92
CA VAL A 125 -3.13 2.12 12.86
C VAL A 125 -1.91 2.62 12.13
N LYS A 126 -0.89 1.77 12.02
CA LYS A 126 0.34 2.04 11.28
C LYS A 126 0.55 1.00 10.18
N ILE A 127 1.30 1.37 9.16
CA ILE A 127 1.88 0.47 8.18
C ILE A 127 3.39 0.52 8.30
N ARG A 128 4.02 -0.64 8.52
CA ARG A 128 5.47 -0.83 8.44
C ARG A 128 5.78 -1.42 7.08
N ILE A 129 6.59 -0.72 6.32
CA ILE A 129 7.02 -1.11 4.98
C ILE A 129 8.47 -1.53 5.06
N GLN A 130 8.78 -2.72 4.56
CA GLN A 130 10.12 -3.31 4.65
C GLN A 130 10.41 -4.20 3.45
N TYR A 131 11.69 -4.28 3.06
CA TYR A 131 12.15 -5.30 2.14
C TYR A 131 12.11 -6.67 2.79
N LYS A 132 11.50 -7.66 2.12
CA LYS A 132 11.65 -9.05 2.49
C LYS A 132 12.57 -9.72 1.48
N LYS A 133 13.80 -10.01 1.92
CA LYS A 133 14.72 -10.84 1.15
C LYS A 133 14.09 -12.23 1.04
N LEU A 134 13.79 -12.66 -0.19
CA LEU A 134 13.45 -14.05 -0.45
C LEU A 134 14.66 -14.88 -0.01
N VAL A 135 14.47 -15.71 1.01
CA VAL A 135 15.41 -16.78 1.31
C VAL A 135 15.12 -17.85 0.26
N LEU A 136 16.01 -17.95 -0.73
CA LEU A 136 16.03 -19.06 -1.68
C LEU A 136 16.55 -20.32 -1.00
#